data_AF-A0A537Y6T1-F1
#
_entry.id   AF-A0A537Y6T1-F1
#
_cell.length_a   1.000
_cell.length_b   1.000
_cell.length_c   1.000
_cell.angle_alpha   90.00
_cell.angle_beta   90.00
_cell.angle_gamma   90.00
#
_symmetry.space_group_name_H-M   'P 1'
#
loop_
_entity.id
_entity.type
_entity.pdbx_description
1 polymer ?
#
loop_
_entity_poly.entity_id
_entity_poly.type
_entity_poly.pdbx_seq_one_letter_code
_entity_poly.pdbx_strand_id
1 'polypeptide(L)'
;MVRTRLRCIIACVLLAGALAALPTQWAQAQTGRDAALQISWEVRNRFRLFREERDFQLHVESARDRSILASEQALELQSDGRGWARNMVNRLCIDLSGRVNEPCSRDNVKESYLTPIDHPITVRLTGAVPVGAICTWSFDDGDGPQQSTFDC
;
A
#
# COMPACT_ATOMS: atom_id res chain seq x y z
N MET A 1 -10.11 -54.52 37.92
CA MET A 1 -10.45 -53.13 37.52
C MET A 1 -9.24 -52.17 37.46
N VAL A 2 -8.21 -52.33 38.31
CA VAL A 2 -6.99 -51.46 38.32
C VAL A 2 -6.08 -51.63 37.08
N ARG A 3 -5.86 -52.86 36.60
CA ARG A 3 -5.01 -53.14 35.41
C ARG A 3 -5.54 -52.53 34.11
N THR A 4 -6.86 -52.43 33.95
CA THR A 4 -7.49 -51.84 32.76
C THR A 4 -7.35 -50.31 32.74
N ARG A 5 -7.47 -49.67 33.91
CA ARG A 5 -7.25 -48.23 34.09
C ARG A 5 -5.79 -47.85 33.79
N LEU A 6 -4.82 -48.64 34.25
CA LEU A 6 -3.40 -48.38 34.02
C LEU A 6 -3.02 -48.50 32.53
N ARG A 7 -3.58 -49.48 31.80
CA ARG A 7 -3.38 -49.63 30.35
C ARG A 7 -3.95 -48.46 29.55
N CYS A 8 -5.13 -47.96 29.91
CA CYS A 8 -5.71 -46.77 29.27
C CYS A 8 -4.87 -45.52 29.52
N ILE A 9 -4.34 -45.33 30.74
CA ILE A 9 -3.49 -44.17 31.05
C ILE A 9 -2.19 -44.21 30.25
N ILE A 10 -1.53 -45.37 30.17
CA ILE A 10 -0.29 -45.52 29.37
C ILE A 10 -0.58 -45.27 27.88
N ALA A 11 -1.70 -45.76 27.35
CA ALA A 11 -2.10 -45.51 25.97
C ALA A 11 -2.36 -44.02 25.71
N CYS A 12 -3.04 -43.31 26.61
CA CYS A 12 -3.27 -41.87 26.48
C CYS A 12 -1.98 -41.05 26.55
N VAL A 13 -1.04 -41.42 27.43
CA VAL A 13 0.26 -40.72 27.56
C VAL A 13 1.13 -40.96 26.32
N LEU A 14 1.14 -42.17 25.77
CA LEU A 14 1.85 -42.47 24.52
C LEU A 14 1.23 -41.72 23.33
N LEU A 15 -0.10 -41.61 23.27
CA LEU A 15 -0.77 -40.85 22.21
C LEU A 15 -0.47 -39.36 22.30
N ALA A 16 -0.49 -38.79 23.52
CA ALA A 16 -0.17 -37.39 23.75
C ALA A 16 1.30 -37.06 23.44
N GLY A 17 2.23 -37.95 23.80
CA GLY A 17 3.64 -37.82 23.45
C GLY A 17 3.89 -37.91 21.94
N ALA A 18 3.17 -38.78 21.23
CA ALA A 18 3.25 -38.89 19.78
C ALA A 18 2.71 -37.64 19.06
N LEU A 19 1.63 -37.04 19.59
CA LEU A 19 1.04 -35.81 19.02
C LEU A 19 1.90 -34.56 19.27
N ALA A 20 2.63 -34.50 20.38
CA ALA A 20 3.53 -33.39 20.70
C ALA A 20 4.85 -33.40 19.92
N ALA A 21 5.24 -34.54 19.34
CA ALA A 21 6.42 -34.69 18.50
C ALA A 21 6.15 -34.45 17.00
N LEU A 22 4.88 -34.22 16.62
CA LEU A 22 4.55 -33.80 15.27
C LEU A 22 5.09 -32.38 15.07
N PRO A 23 5.93 -32.13 14.06
CA PRO A 23 6.35 -30.78 13.77
C PRO A 23 5.10 -29.98 13.43
N THR A 24 4.79 -28.97 14.25
CA THR A 24 3.84 -27.90 13.92
C THR A 24 4.46 -27.08 12.80
N GLN A 25 4.52 -27.67 11.61
CA GLN A 25 4.79 -26.95 10.39
C GLN A 25 3.56 -26.11 10.14
N TRP A 26 3.68 -24.82 10.41
CA TRP A 26 2.73 -23.84 9.94
C TRP A 26 2.64 -24.05 8.43
N ALA A 27 1.44 -24.36 7.93
CA ALA A 27 1.22 -24.36 6.50
C ALA A 27 1.51 -22.94 6.00
N GLN A 28 2.68 -22.74 5.41
CA GLN A 28 2.91 -21.57 4.58
C GLN A 28 1.92 -21.67 3.41
N ALA A 29 1.22 -20.58 3.11
CA ALA A 29 0.39 -20.52 1.92
C ALA A 29 1.23 -20.98 0.73
N GLN A 30 0.80 -22.05 0.05
CA GLN A 30 1.42 -22.48 -1.19
C GLN A 30 1.12 -21.40 -2.22
N THR A 31 2.05 -20.45 -2.41
CA THR A 31 2.05 -19.68 -3.63
C THR A 31 2.26 -20.70 -4.76
N GLY A 32 1.30 -20.80 -5.68
CA GLY A 32 1.42 -21.69 -6.82
C GLY A 32 2.71 -21.41 -7.59
N ARG A 33 3.07 -22.26 -8.55
CA ARG A 33 4.16 -21.96 -9.49
C ARG A 33 4.02 -20.59 -10.20
N ASP A 34 2.84 -19.96 -10.10
CA ASP A 34 2.49 -18.59 -10.49
C ASP A 34 2.87 -17.50 -9.46
N ALA A 35 3.66 -17.81 -8.43
CA ALA A 35 4.23 -16.82 -7.48
C ALA A 35 5.06 -15.71 -8.16
N ALA A 36 5.27 -15.80 -9.47
CA ALA A 36 5.98 -14.84 -10.28
C ALA A 36 5.19 -13.54 -10.53
N LEU A 37 3.88 -13.50 -10.26
CA LEU A 37 3.05 -12.31 -10.50
C LEU A 37 2.36 -11.86 -9.21
N GLN A 38 2.45 -10.56 -8.90
CA GLN A 38 1.84 -9.96 -7.72
C GLN A 38 1.06 -8.70 -8.11
N ILE A 39 -0.07 -8.44 -7.47
CA ILE A 39 -0.77 -7.16 -7.62
C ILE A 39 -0.21 -6.22 -6.56
N SER A 40 0.44 -5.15 -7.01
CA SER A 40 0.82 -4.02 -6.18
C SER A 40 -0.18 -2.89 -6.36
N TRP A 41 -0.51 -2.20 -5.29
CA TRP A 41 -1.40 -1.04 -5.35
C TRP A 41 -0.96 0.01 -4.35
N GLU A 42 -1.31 1.25 -4.64
CA GLU A 42 -1.08 2.38 -3.76
C GLU A 42 -2.19 3.42 -3.90
N VAL A 43 -2.52 4.07 -2.80
CA VAL A 43 -3.36 5.28 -2.84
C VAL A 43 -2.52 6.41 -3.42
N ARG A 44 -3.08 7.14 -4.38
CA ARG A 44 -2.46 8.33 -5.00
C ARG A 44 -2.60 9.52 -4.06
N ASN A 45 -1.58 10.38 -3.99
CA ASN A 45 -1.55 11.60 -3.17
C ASN A 45 -1.99 11.39 -1.69
N ARG A 46 -1.34 10.42 -1.03
CA ARG A 46 -1.76 9.85 0.29
C ARG A 46 -1.90 10.85 1.42
N PHE A 47 -1.04 11.87 1.47
CA PHE A 47 -0.94 12.77 2.62
C PHE A 47 -1.91 13.95 2.58
N ARG A 48 -2.77 14.05 1.55
CA ARG A 48 -3.81 15.10 1.34
C ARG A 48 -3.33 16.56 1.45
N LEU A 49 -2.03 16.78 1.68
CA LEU A 49 -1.39 18.07 1.83
C LEU A 49 -1.30 18.81 0.48
N PHE A 50 -0.97 18.08 -0.59
CA PHE A 50 -0.77 18.64 -1.91
C PHE A 50 -2.10 18.75 -2.67
N ARG A 51 -2.38 19.92 -3.23
CA ARG A 51 -3.55 20.11 -4.12
C ARG A 51 -3.38 19.42 -5.46
N GLU A 52 -2.14 19.15 -5.85
CA GLU A 52 -1.83 18.54 -7.13
C GLU A 52 -0.98 17.31 -6.90
N GLU A 53 -1.39 16.18 -7.48
CA GLU A 53 -0.65 14.93 -7.30
C GLU A 53 0.79 15.00 -7.80
N ARG A 54 1.06 15.82 -8.83
CA ARG A 54 2.42 16.00 -9.35
C ARG A 54 3.41 16.44 -8.28
N ASP A 55 2.99 17.30 -7.34
CA ASP A 55 3.86 17.81 -6.28
C ASP A 55 4.14 16.69 -5.26
N PHE A 56 3.13 15.89 -4.95
CA PHE A 56 3.31 14.69 -4.13
C PHE A 56 4.33 13.72 -4.75
N GLN A 57 4.19 13.40 -6.04
CA GLN A 57 5.09 12.47 -6.73
C GLN A 57 6.53 12.98 -6.77
N LEU A 58 6.73 14.27 -7.06
CA LEU A 58 8.04 14.91 -7.02
C LEU A 58 8.74 14.70 -5.67
N HIS A 59 7.99 14.85 -4.57
CA HIS A 59 8.52 14.64 -3.22
C HIS A 59 8.79 13.17 -2.90
N VAL A 60 7.91 12.25 -3.32
CA VAL A 60 8.11 10.81 -3.14
C VAL A 60 9.35 10.32 -3.90
N GLU A 61 9.51 10.77 -5.14
CA GLU A 61 10.67 10.42 -5.98
C GLU A 61 11.96 11.01 -5.43
N SER A 62 11.95 12.27 -5.01
CA SER A 62 13.14 12.91 -4.43
C SER A 62 13.57 12.28 -3.10
N ALA A 63 12.62 11.78 -2.31
CA ALA A 63 12.92 11.13 -1.04
C ALA A 63 13.36 9.65 -1.19
N ARG A 64 13.13 9.02 -2.34
CA ARG A 64 13.46 7.60 -2.56
C ARG A 64 14.96 7.39 -2.44
N ASP A 65 15.36 6.53 -1.49
CA ASP A 65 16.74 6.15 -1.21
C ASP A 65 17.67 7.33 -0.88
N ARG A 66 17.11 8.46 -0.41
CA ARG A 66 17.87 9.65 0.00
C ARG A 66 17.59 10.02 1.45
N SER A 67 18.54 10.69 2.08
CA SER A 67 18.29 11.40 3.34
C SER A 67 17.42 12.63 3.06
N ILE A 68 16.75 13.13 4.11
CA ILE A 68 15.92 14.33 4.01
C ILE A 68 16.72 15.52 3.48
N LEU A 69 17.91 15.78 4.03
CA LEU A 69 18.78 16.87 3.58
C LEU A 69 19.17 16.73 2.11
N ALA A 70 19.52 15.52 1.65
CA ALA A 70 19.87 15.28 0.26
C ALA A 70 18.67 15.49 -0.68
N SER A 71 17.46 15.13 -0.24
CA SER A 71 16.22 15.41 -0.98
C SER A 71 15.91 16.90 -1.03
N GLU A 72 16.03 17.63 0.08
CA GLU A 72 15.80 19.08 0.13
C GLU A 72 16.77 19.84 -0.79
N GLN A 73 18.07 19.50 -0.75
CA GLN A 73 19.08 20.09 -1.63
C GLN A 73 18.79 19.81 -3.11
N ALA A 74 18.32 18.60 -3.46
CA ALA A 74 17.95 18.25 -4.82
C ALA A 74 16.74 19.06 -5.33
N LEU A 75 15.74 19.30 -4.46
CA LEU A 75 14.56 20.10 -4.79
C LEU A 75 14.87 21.59 -4.85
N GLU A 76 15.81 22.06 -4.02
CA GLU A 76 16.25 23.46 -4.02
C GLU A 76 16.86 23.87 -5.37
N LEU A 77 17.61 22.98 -6.03
CA LEU A 77 18.14 23.22 -7.37
C LEU A 77 17.04 23.48 -8.40
N GLN A 78 15.88 22.85 -8.25
CA GLN A 78 14.71 23.07 -9.13
C GLN A 78 13.97 24.39 -8.84
N SER A 79 14.35 25.06 -7.76
CA SER A 79 13.76 26.32 -7.32
C SER A 79 14.69 27.53 -7.49
N ASP A 80 15.78 27.37 -8.26
CA ASP A 80 16.86 28.35 -8.41
C ASP A 80 17.49 28.78 -7.07
N GLY A 81 17.62 27.87 -6.10
CA GLY A 81 18.21 28.18 -4.80
C GLY A 81 17.29 28.96 -3.85
N ARG A 82 15.98 29.01 -4.11
CA ARG A 82 15.00 29.73 -3.26
C ARG A 82 14.34 28.83 -2.21
N GLY A 83 14.86 27.63 -2.02
CA GLY A 83 14.38 26.64 -1.05
C GLY A 83 13.54 25.52 -1.64
N TRP A 84 13.65 24.34 -1.02
CA TRP A 84 13.10 23.07 -1.49
C TRP A 84 11.57 23.06 -1.73
N ALA A 85 10.79 23.85 -0.97
CA ALA A 85 9.33 23.90 -1.05
C ALA A 85 8.78 24.97 -2.01
N ARG A 86 9.65 25.82 -2.58
CA ARG A 86 9.25 27.07 -3.23
C ARG A 86 8.22 26.90 -4.35
N ASN A 87 8.28 25.78 -5.07
CA ASN A 87 7.45 25.51 -6.24
C ASN A 87 6.08 24.93 -5.87
N MET A 88 5.90 24.40 -4.66
CA MET A 88 4.66 23.72 -4.23
C MET A 88 3.92 24.40 -3.07
N VAL A 89 4.59 25.24 -2.27
CA VAL A 89 4.02 25.79 -1.02
C VAL A 89 2.71 26.57 -1.19
N ASN A 90 2.49 27.19 -2.34
CA ASN A 90 1.24 27.92 -2.65
C ASN A 90 0.15 27.01 -3.23
N ARG A 91 0.42 25.72 -3.39
CA ARG A 91 -0.47 24.70 -3.95
C ARG A 91 -0.78 23.61 -2.93
N LEU A 92 -0.83 23.99 -1.65
CA LEU A 92 -1.21 23.11 -0.55
C LEU A 92 -2.68 23.28 -0.19
N CYS A 93 -3.27 22.27 0.43
CA CYS A 93 -4.59 22.36 1.06
C CYS A 93 -4.54 23.10 2.41
N ILE A 94 -3.35 23.47 2.87
CA ILE A 94 -3.11 24.26 4.08
C ILE A 94 -2.54 25.61 3.66
N ASP A 95 -3.02 26.70 4.25
CA ASP A 95 -2.51 28.04 4.00
C ASP A 95 -1.21 28.33 4.79
N LEU A 96 -0.61 29.50 4.54
CA LEU A 96 0.61 29.94 5.23
C LEU A 96 0.43 30.18 6.74
N SER A 97 -0.83 30.30 7.19
CA SER A 97 -1.19 30.41 8.61
C SER A 97 -1.47 29.04 9.26
N GLY A 98 -1.28 27.95 8.52
CA GLY A 98 -1.52 26.59 8.99
C GLY A 98 -2.99 26.18 9.00
N ARG A 99 -3.88 26.96 8.38
CA ARG A 99 -5.31 26.65 8.32
C ARG A 99 -5.62 25.75 7.13
N VAL A 100 -6.41 24.72 7.37
CA VAL A 100 -6.93 23.84 6.31
C VAL A 100 -7.98 24.60 5.50
N ASN A 101 -7.84 24.58 4.18
CA ASN A 101 -8.85 25.07 3.25
C ASN A 101 -9.99 24.05 3.15
N GLU A 102 -11.21 24.46 3.48
CA GLU A 102 -12.40 23.61 3.45
C GLU A 102 -13.52 24.33 2.67
N PRO A 103 -13.97 23.81 1.51
CA PRO A 103 -13.42 22.66 0.78
C PRO A 103 -12.06 22.96 0.13
N CYS A 104 -11.18 21.95 0.04
CA CYS A 104 -9.95 22.06 -0.72
C CYS A 104 -10.21 21.71 -2.20
N SER A 105 -9.59 22.45 -3.13
CA SER A 105 -9.61 22.11 -4.55
C SER A 105 -8.38 21.27 -4.89
N ARG A 106 -8.54 19.94 -4.92
CA ARG A 106 -7.49 18.96 -5.22
C ARG A 106 -7.72 18.36 -6.61
N ASP A 107 -6.69 18.40 -7.46
CA ASP A 107 -6.74 17.92 -8.85
C ASP A 107 -7.96 18.47 -9.62
N ASN A 108 -8.29 19.76 -9.38
CA ASN A 108 -9.46 20.51 -9.89
C ASN A 108 -10.84 20.05 -9.39
N VAL A 109 -10.89 19.17 -8.40
CA VAL A 109 -12.13 18.73 -7.73
C VAL A 109 -12.20 19.38 -6.35
N LYS A 110 -13.35 19.97 -6.02
CA LYS A 110 -13.61 20.47 -4.66
C LYS A 110 -14.05 19.30 -3.78
N GLU A 111 -13.29 19.02 -2.75
CA GLU A 111 -13.60 17.96 -1.79
C GLU A 111 -13.29 18.40 -0.36
N SER A 112 -13.85 17.69 0.61
CA SER A 112 -13.47 17.88 2.01
C SER A 112 -12.06 17.37 2.23
N TYR A 113 -11.23 18.16 2.94
CA TYR A 113 -9.89 17.73 3.31
C TYR A 113 -9.93 16.56 4.31
N LEU A 114 -10.91 16.57 5.21
CA LEU A 114 -11.06 15.59 6.30
C LEU A 114 -11.89 14.37 5.89
N THR A 115 -12.96 14.56 5.13
CA THR A 115 -13.93 13.51 4.78
C THR A 115 -14.14 13.41 3.26
N PRO A 116 -13.15 12.90 2.51
CA PRO A 116 -13.28 12.66 1.08
C PRO A 116 -14.35 11.60 0.76
N ILE A 117 -14.93 11.68 -0.44
CA ILE A 117 -15.89 10.69 -0.92
C ILE A 117 -15.16 9.44 -1.44
N ASP A 118 -14.05 9.64 -2.16
CA ASP A 118 -13.27 8.58 -2.77
C ASP A 118 -11.75 8.75 -2.54
N HIS A 119 -11.00 7.70 -2.88
CA HIS A 119 -9.54 7.69 -2.84
C HIS A 119 -9.00 7.18 -4.18
N PRO A 120 -8.32 8.03 -4.96
CA PRO A 120 -7.71 7.56 -6.20
C PRO A 120 -6.61 6.56 -5.88
N ILE A 121 -6.55 5.45 -6.64
CA ILE A 121 -5.53 4.42 -6.49
C ILE A 121 -4.77 4.22 -7.81
N THR A 122 -3.56 3.71 -7.70
CA THR A 122 -2.80 3.11 -8.80
C THR A 122 -2.66 1.63 -8.51
N VAL A 123 -2.91 0.80 -9.50
CA VAL A 123 -2.74 -0.66 -9.42
C VAL A 123 -1.81 -1.10 -10.53
N ARG A 124 -0.93 -2.06 -10.25
CA ARG A 124 0.04 -2.58 -11.20
C ARG A 124 0.33 -4.04 -10.94
N LEU A 125 0.46 -4.83 -12.01
CA LEU A 125 0.97 -6.18 -11.92
C LEU A 125 2.51 -6.13 -11.84
N THR A 126 3.11 -6.78 -10.86
CA THR A 126 4.56 -6.83 -10.66
C THR A 126 5.07 -8.26 -10.77
N GLY A 127 6.36 -8.39 -11.08
CA GLY A 127 7.02 -9.68 -11.30
C GLY A 127 7.19 -10.00 -12.79
N ALA A 128 7.02 -11.26 -13.19
CA ALA A 128 7.27 -11.74 -14.55
C ALA A 128 6.15 -11.38 -15.56
N VAL A 129 5.80 -10.10 -15.66
CA VAL A 129 4.77 -9.58 -16.57
C VAL A 129 5.32 -9.51 -17.99
N PRO A 130 4.69 -10.16 -18.99
CA PRO A 130 5.10 -10.01 -20.39
C PRO A 130 4.93 -8.58 -20.87
N VAL A 131 5.88 -8.08 -21.66
CA VAL A 131 5.79 -6.74 -22.25
C VAL A 131 4.58 -6.62 -23.17
N GLY A 132 3.79 -5.56 -22.99
CA GLY A 132 2.57 -5.33 -23.79
C GLY A 132 1.41 -6.26 -23.47
N ALA A 133 1.44 -6.95 -22.33
CA ALA A 133 0.30 -7.73 -21.87
C ALA A 133 -0.88 -6.81 -21.52
N ILE A 134 -2.08 -7.19 -21.95
CA ILE A 134 -3.33 -6.53 -21.59
C ILE A 134 -4.04 -7.35 -20.53
N CYS A 135 -4.40 -6.72 -19.43
CA CYS A 135 -5.06 -7.32 -18.28
C CYS A 135 -6.54 -6.94 -18.24
N THR A 136 -7.38 -7.89 -17.83
CA THR A 136 -8.76 -7.60 -17.41
C THR A 136 -8.77 -7.44 -15.90
N TRP A 137 -9.00 -6.22 -15.45
CA TRP A 137 -9.05 -5.85 -14.04
C TRP A 137 -10.49 -5.87 -13.55
N SER A 138 -10.71 -6.41 -12.35
CA SER A 138 -12.00 -6.39 -11.66
C SER A 138 -11.83 -5.78 -10.29
N PHE A 139 -12.62 -4.76 -9.97
CA PHE A 139 -12.64 -4.07 -8.68
C PHE A 139 -14.04 -4.19 -8.08
N ASP A 140 -14.12 -4.44 -6.78
CA ASP A 140 -15.39 -4.45 -6.03
C ASP A 140 -15.20 -3.59 -4.80
N ASP A 141 -15.93 -2.47 -4.76
CA ASP A 141 -15.94 -1.48 -3.68
C ASP A 141 -17.18 -1.59 -2.79
N GLY A 142 -18.01 -2.63 -2.98
CA GLY A 142 -19.25 -2.86 -2.25
C GLY A 142 -20.52 -2.55 -3.04
N ASP A 143 -20.42 -1.85 -4.18
CA ASP A 143 -21.54 -1.59 -5.11
C ASP A 143 -21.60 -2.61 -6.27
N GLY A 144 -20.73 -3.63 -6.22
CA GLY A 144 -20.63 -4.71 -7.19
C GLY A 144 -19.38 -4.62 -8.07
N PRO A 145 -19.05 -5.70 -8.81
CA PRO A 145 -17.80 -5.76 -9.56
C PRO A 145 -17.81 -4.86 -10.79
N GLN A 146 -16.86 -3.92 -10.84
CA GLN A 146 -16.53 -3.11 -12.01
C GLN A 146 -15.35 -3.74 -12.75
N GLN A 147 -15.51 -3.95 -14.06
CA GLN A 147 -14.45 -4.48 -14.91
C GLN A 147 -13.88 -3.43 -15.85
N SER A 148 -12.57 -3.48 -16.06
CA SER A 148 -11.85 -2.61 -16.98
C SER A 148 -10.70 -3.34 -17.66
N THR A 149 -10.33 -2.92 -18.86
CA THR A 149 -9.25 -3.52 -19.63
C THR A 149 -8.16 -2.49 -19.85
N PHE A 150 -6.99 -2.74 -19.25
CA PHE A 150 -5.83 -1.86 -19.29
C PHE A 150 -4.55 -2.69 -19.37
N ASP A 151 -3.43 -2.05 -19.64
CA ASP A 151 -2.12 -2.68 -19.59
C ASP A 151 -1.87 -3.33 -18.21
N CYS A 152 -1.16 -4.45 -18.23
CA CYS A 152 -0.51 -5.01 -17.06
C CYS A 152 0.77 -4.19 -16.75
#